data_AF-A0A7M5VFA7-F1
#
_entry.id   AF-A0A7M5VFA7-F1
#
_cell.length_a   1.000
_cell.length_b   1.000
_cell.length_c   1.000
_cell.angle_alpha   90.00
_cell.angle_beta   90.00
_cell.angle_gamma   90.00
#
_symmetry.space_group_name_H-M   'P 1'
#
loop_
_entity.id
_entity.type
_entity.pdbx_description
1 polymer ?
#
loop_
_entity_poly.entity_id
_entity_poly.type
_entity_poly.pdbx_seq_one_letter_code
_entity_poly.pdbx_strand_id
1 'polypeptide(L)'
;GRHPKEAGGQYRLTKETEEGIVLIIGELVNWRVPLRMLDLQMLVQSYLDRCDVDDEVFNDNTPSEDWVRRFIARHKLTVRYADNVKPDRCIMADEVLEFYDHLKEEIGDVPPENIFNFDETNFQDNPSKRK
;
A
#
# COMPACT_ATOMS: atom_id res chain seq x y z
N GLY A 1 8.12 -36.47 31.69
CA GLY A 1 7.07 -35.44 31.69
C GLY A 1 6.79 -35.03 30.27
N ARG A 2 5.52 -34.99 29.86
CA ARG A 2 5.13 -34.53 28.52
C ARG A 2 5.12 -32.99 28.55
N HIS A 3 5.99 -32.35 27.78
CA HIS A 3 5.88 -30.92 27.50
C HIS A 3 4.75 -30.72 26.47
N PRO A 4 3.69 -29.95 26.76
CA PRO A 4 2.54 -29.79 25.86
C PRO A 4 2.65 -28.51 25.00
N LYS A 5 3.84 -27.99 24.77
CA LYS A 5 4.02 -26.80 23.92
C LYS A 5 4.49 -27.25 22.54
N GLU A 6 3.71 -26.92 21.52
CA GLU A 6 4.15 -27.04 20.13
C GLU A 6 5.48 -26.28 19.98
N ALA A 7 6.50 -26.94 19.42
CA ALA A 7 7.82 -26.37 19.22
C ALA A 7 7.82 -25.38 18.05
N GLY A 8 7.14 -24.25 18.21
CA GLY A 8 7.28 -23.08 17.35
C GLY A 8 8.36 -22.16 17.92
N GLY A 9 9.36 -21.80 17.12
CA GLY A 9 10.36 -20.81 17.52
C GLY A 9 9.69 -19.51 17.98
N GLN A 10 10.29 -18.83 18.97
CA GLN A 10 9.78 -17.57 19.49
C GLN A 10 9.64 -16.54 18.36
N TYR A 11 8.47 -15.91 18.28
CA TYR A 11 8.27 -14.73 17.43
C TYR A 11 9.20 -13.62 17.93
N ARG A 12 9.83 -12.90 16.99
CA ARG A 12 10.76 -11.80 17.31
C ARG A 12 10.01 -10.58 17.85
N LEU A 13 8.87 -10.27 17.24
CA LEU A 13 7.91 -9.29 17.74
C LEU A 13 6.80 -10.01 18.51
N THR A 14 6.16 -9.31 19.44
CA THR A 14 4.95 -9.83 20.09
C THR A 14 3.82 -9.96 19.07
N LYS A 15 2.84 -10.81 19.37
CA LYS A 15 1.68 -11.01 18.50
C LYS A 15 0.92 -9.70 18.29
N GLU A 16 0.76 -8.94 19.37
CA GLU A 16 0.08 -7.66 19.41
C GLU A 16 0.80 -6.62 18.53
N THR A 17 2.14 -6.60 18.56
CA THR A 17 2.94 -5.72 17.70
C THR A 17 2.81 -6.10 16.23
N GLU A 18 2.91 -7.39 15.90
CA GLU A 18 2.73 -7.83 14.51
C GLU A 18 1.32 -7.48 13.98
N GLU A 19 0.28 -7.66 14.79
CA GLU A 19 -1.10 -7.27 14.46
C GLU A 19 -1.23 -5.75 14.23
N GLY A 20 -0.59 -4.94 15.06
CA GLY A 20 -0.54 -3.48 14.87
C GLY A 20 0.12 -3.08 13.55
N ILE A 21 1.22 -3.76 13.17
CA ILE A 21 1.88 -3.54 11.88
C ILE A 21 0.95 -3.92 10.72
N VAL A 22 0.22 -5.04 10.81
CA VAL A 22 -0.76 -5.44 9.80
C VAL A 22 -1.87 -4.39 9.61
N LEU A 23 -2.36 -3.79 10.71
CA LEU A 23 -3.35 -2.70 10.64
C LEU A 23 -2.80 -1.48 9.90
N ILE A 24 -1.55 -1.09 10.19
CA ILE A 24 -0.88 0.02 9.50
C ILE A 24 -0.75 -0.27 7.99
N ILE A 25 -0.30 -1.48 7.64
CA ILE A 25 -0.19 -1.90 6.23
C ILE A 25 -1.57 -1.83 5.54
N GLY A 26 -2.63 -2.30 6.22
CA GLY A 26 -3.99 -2.24 5.70
C GLY A 26 -4.44 -0.81 5.38
N GLU A 27 -4.15 0.14 6.26
CA GLU A 27 -4.52 1.55 6.05
C GLU A 27 -3.72 2.20 4.93
N LEU A 28 -2.42 1.91 4.82
CA LEU A 28 -1.59 2.38 3.71
C LEU A 28 -2.09 1.84 2.35
N VAL A 29 -2.54 0.59 2.32
CA VAL A 29 -3.17 0.01 1.13
C VAL A 29 -4.51 0.68 0.81
N ASN A 30 -5.32 0.99 1.82
CA ASN A 30 -6.58 1.75 1.64
C ASN A 30 -6.31 3.11 1.00
N TRP A 31 -5.21 3.77 1.38
CA TRP A 31 -4.77 5.04 0.81
C TRP A 31 -4.02 4.91 -0.52
N ARG A 32 -4.00 3.70 -1.11
CA ARG A 32 -3.34 3.41 -2.39
C ARG A 32 -1.83 3.70 -2.38
N VAL A 33 -1.20 3.64 -1.21
CA VAL A 33 0.26 3.77 -1.08
C VAL A 33 0.93 2.47 -1.54
N PRO A 34 1.84 2.51 -2.52
CA PRO A 34 2.59 1.32 -2.91
C PRO A 34 3.58 0.93 -1.81
N LEU A 35 3.56 -0.34 -1.39
CA LEU A 35 4.46 -0.89 -0.38
C LEU A 35 5.31 -2.01 -0.96
N ARG A 36 6.62 -1.93 -0.71
CA ARG A 36 7.64 -2.92 -1.05
C ARG A 36 8.10 -3.64 0.22
N MET A 37 8.84 -4.73 0.05
CA MET A 37 9.45 -5.45 1.17
C MET A 37 10.37 -4.55 2.02
N LEU A 38 11.11 -3.65 1.36
CA LEU A 38 11.96 -2.66 2.05
C LEU A 38 11.16 -1.74 2.97
N ASP A 39 9.97 -1.31 2.55
CA ASP A 39 9.14 -0.42 3.34
C ASP A 39 8.66 -1.12 4.64
N LEU A 40 8.40 -2.43 4.58
CA LEU A 40 8.10 -3.24 5.76
C LEU A 40 9.33 -3.45 6.66
N GLN A 41 10.53 -3.61 6.10
CA GLN A 41 11.77 -3.67 6.88
C GLN A 41 11.98 -2.37 7.66
N MET A 42 11.85 -1.23 6.97
CA MET A 42 12.00 0.11 7.56
C MET A 42 10.91 0.41 8.60
N LEU A 43 9.68 -0.05 8.37
CA LEU A 43 8.59 0.12 9.34
C LEU A 43 8.91 -0.59 10.66
N VAL A 44 9.42 -1.82 10.59
CA VAL A 44 9.79 -2.61 11.77
C VAL A 44 11.03 -2.03 12.45
N GLN A 45 12.07 -1.68 11.68
CA GLN A 45 13.27 -1.03 12.21
C GLN A 45 12.89 0.24 12.98
N SER A 46 12.12 1.13 12.34
CA SER A 46 11.67 2.37 12.96
C SER A 46 10.78 2.14 14.20
N TYR A 47 10.01 1.05 14.25
CA TYR A 47 9.28 0.68 15.46
C TYR A 47 10.24 0.30 16.59
N LEU A 48 11.20 -0.59 16.34
CA LEU A 48 12.17 -1.06 17.32
C LEU A 48 13.02 0.11 17.87
N ASP A 49 13.53 0.96 16.98
CA ASP A 49 14.33 2.13 17.36
C ASP A 49 13.54 3.13 18.23
N ARG A 50 12.25 3.35 17.92
CA ARG A 50 11.39 4.25 18.71
C ARG A 50 10.97 3.66 20.05
N CYS A 51 10.95 2.33 20.14
CA CYS A 51 10.65 1.62 21.39
C CYS A 51 11.90 1.38 22.24
N ASP A 52 13.10 1.77 21.76
CA ASP A 52 14.38 1.49 22.41
C ASP A 52 14.56 -0.02 22.68
N VAL A 53 14.13 -0.84 21.70
CA VAL A 53 14.25 -2.30 21.73
C VAL A 53 15.32 -2.72 20.73
N ASP A 54 16.33 -3.43 21.21
CA ASP A 54 17.38 -4.03 20.38
C ASP A 54 17.10 -5.52 20.17
N ASP A 55 16.92 -5.95 18.91
CA ASP A 55 16.79 -7.37 18.57
C ASP A 55 18.16 -7.94 18.18
N GLU A 56 18.67 -8.88 18.98
CA GLU A 56 20.00 -9.50 18.82
C GLU A 56 20.23 -10.21 17.46
N VAL A 57 19.18 -10.46 16.68
CA VAL A 57 19.26 -11.18 15.40
C VAL A 57 19.06 -10.26 14.21
N PHE A 58 18.34 -9.16 14.37
CA PHE A 58 18.25 -8.15 13.34
C PHE A 58 19.55 -7.36 13.27
N ASN A 59 20.05 -7.19 12.05
CA ASN A 59 21.24 -6.36 11.85
C ASN A 59 20.79 -4.90 11.89
N ASP A 60 21.23 -4.14 12.91
CA ASP A 60 20.85 -2.74 13.10
C ASP A 60 19.31 -2.55 13.15
N ASN A 61 18.65 -3.41 13.95
CA ASN A 61 17.18 -3.51 14.05
C ASN A 61 16.43 -3.73 12.74
N THR A 62 17.14 -3.99 11.64
CA THR A 62 16.54 -4.20 10.32
C THR A 62 16.23 -5.69 10.13
N PRO A 63 14.96 -6.07 9.94
CA PRO A 63 14.63 -7.45 9.66
C PRO A 63 15.24 -7.91 8.33
N SER A 64 15.64 -9.17 8.27
CA SER A 64 16.06 -9.77 7.00
C SER A 64 14.88 -9.98 6.05
N GLU A 65 15.16 -10.08 4.76
CA GLU A 65 14.14 -10.38 3.74
C GLU A 65 13.41 -11.70 4.03
N ASP A 66 14.12 -12.69 4.58
CA ASP A 66 13.55 -13.99 4.96
C ASP A 66 12.55 -13.85 6.11
N TRP A 67 12.83 -12.97 7.09
CA TRP A 67 11.87 -12.64 8.15
C TRP A 67 10.61 -12.01 7.56
N VAL A 68 10.76 -11.06 6.63
CA VAL A 68 9.64 -10.36 5.96
C VAL A 68 8.76 -11.35 5.20
N ARG A 69 9.35 -12.26 4.42
CA ARG A 69 8.61 -13.31 3.71
C ARG A 69 7.80 -14.19 4.67
N ARG A 70 8.39 -14.56 5.81
CA ARG A 70 7.69 -15.32 6.85
C ARG A 70 6.58 -14.50 7.51
N PHE A 71 6.79 -13.21 7.78
CA PHE A 71 5.77 -12.32 8.31
C PHE A 71 4.55 -12.27 7.37
N ILE A 72 4.78 -12.05 6.08
CA ILE A 72 3.73 -12.06 5.04
C ILE A 72 2.96 -13.39 5.05
N ALA A 73 3.68 -14.52 5.06
CA ALA A 73 3.06 -15.84 5.07
C ALA A 73 2.22 -16.11 6.33
N ARG A 74 2.71 -15.72 7.51
CA ARG A 74 2.00 -15.90 8.79
C ARG A 74 0.71 -15.08 8.87
N HIS A 75 0.73 -13.85 8.35
CA HIS A 75 -0.42 -12.94 8.35
C HIS A 75 -1.30 -13.07 7.10
N LYS A 76 -1.03 -14.05 6.23
CA LYS A 76 -1.77 -14.28 4.97
C LYS A 76 -1.85 -13.02 4.10
N LEU A 77 -0.82 -12.19 4.15
CA LEU A 77 -0.69 -11.02 3.28
C LEU A 77 -0.28 -11.49 1.88
N THR A 78 -0.67 -10.72 0.86
CA THR A 78 -0.28 -11.00 -0.52
C THR A 78 0.52 -9.82 -1.05
N VAL A 79 1.63 -10.12 -1.72
CA VAL A 79 2.37 -9.11 -2.48
C VAL A 79 1.61 -8.89 -3.78
N ARG A 80 0.98 -7.72 -3.92
CA ARG A 80 0.42 -7.29 -5.20
C ARG A 80 1.53 -6.61 -5.97
N TYR A 81 1.86 -7.15 -7.12
CA TYR A 81 2.54 -6.37 -8.15
C TYR A 81 1.53 -5.31 -8.61
N ALA A 82 1.99 -4.07 -8.78
CA ALA A 82 1.17 -3.08 -9.45
C ALA A 82 0.75 -3.71 -10.78
N ASP A 83 -0.56 -3.94 -10.96
CA ASP A 83 -1.06 -4.29 -12.27
C ASP A 83 -0.65 -3.12 -13.15
N ASN A 84 0.22 -3.38 -14.14
CA ASN A 84 0.43 -2.43 -15.22
C ASN A 84 -0.96 -1.98 -15.66
N VAL A 85 -1.16 -0.68 -15.86
CA VAL A 85 -2.37 -0.20 -16.54
C VAL A 85 -2.51 -1.11 -17.75
N LYS A 86 -3.61 -1.85 -17.78
CA LYS A 86 -3.77 -2.88 -18.79
C LYS A 86 -3.59 -2.20 -20.15
N PRO A 87 -2.87 -2.80 -21.12
CA PRO A 87 -2.64 -2.15 -22.41
C PRO A 87 -3.94 -1.73 -23.11
N ASP A 88 -5.06 -2.43 -22.85
CA ASP A 88 -6.41 -2.09 -23.32
C ASP A 88 -6.99 -0.78 -22.73
N ARG A 89 -6.38 -0.24 -21.68
CA ARG A 89 -6.70 1.02 -21.00
C ARG A 89 -5.58 2.05 -21.11
N CYS A 90 -4.45 1.68 -21.70
CA CYS A 90 -3.38 2.62 -22.02
C CYS A 90 -3.72 3.30 -23.34
N ILE A 91 -3.97 4.60 -23.26
CA ILE A 91 -3.98 5.47 -24.45
C ILE A 91 -2.52 5.77 -24.79
N MET A 92 -2.19 5.81 -26.08
CA MET A 92 -0.83 6.12 -26.49
C MET A 92 -0.52 7.59 -26.17
N ALA A 93 0.73 7.88 -25.80
CA ALA A 93 1.09 9.22 -25.32
C ALA A 93 0.87 10.31 -26.39
N ASP A 94 1.03 9.96 -27.66
CA ASP A 94 0.73 10.80 -28.82
C ASP A 94 -0.76 11.14 -28.92
N GLU A 95 -1.67 10.17 -28.75
CA GLU A 95 -3.11 10.41 -28.75
C GLU A 95 -3.55 11.38 -27.64
N VAL A 96 -2.93 11.26 -26.45
CA VAL A 96 -3.18 12.19 -25.34
C VAL A 96 -2.68 13.60 -25.67
N LEU A 97 -1.50 13.72 -26.27
CA LEU A 97 -0.93 15.01 -26.64
C LEU A 97 -1.74 15.69 -27.75
N GLU A 98 -2.16 14.94 -28.76
CA GLU A 98 -3.01 15.42 -29.85
C GLU A 98 -4.35 15.95 -29.32
N PHE A 99 -4.96 15.25 -28.35
CA PHE A 99 -6.15 15.73 -27.68
C PHE A 99 -5.93 17.11 -27.00
N TYR A 100 -4.82 17.28 -26.27
CA TYR A 100 -4.52 18.55 -25.60
C TYR A 100 -4.19 19.68 -26.57
N ASP A 101 -3.53 19.38 -27.69
CA ASP A 101 -3.25 20.36 -28.74
C ASP A 101 -4.56 20.88 -29.36
N HIS A 102 -5.48 19.99 -29.74
CA HIS A 102 -6.80 20.37 -30.24
C HIS A 102 -7.64 21.11 -29.19
N LEU A 103 -7.66 20.61 -27.95
CA LEU A 103 -8.41 21.22 -26.86
C LEU A 103 -7.97 22.67 -26.65
N LYS A 104 -6.66 22.94 -26.72
CA LYS A 104 -6.09 24.28 -26.56
C LYS A 104 -6.53 25.24 -27.66
N GLU A 105 -6.67 24.76 -28.89
CA GLU A 105 -7.20 25.55 -30.00
C GLU A 105 -8.69 25.85 -29.81
N GLU A 106 -9.49 24.85 -29.43
CA GLU A 106 -10.94 25.00 -29.27
C GLU A 106 -11.35 25.93 -28.12
N ILE A 107 -10.62 25.87 -26.98
CA ILE A 107 -10.95 26.67 -25.79
C ILE A 107 -10.13 27.97 -25.69
N GLY A 108 -9.27 28.27 -26.66
CA GLY A 108 -8.33 29.40 -26.61
C GLY A 108 -8.98 30.77 -26.40
N ASP A 109 -10.20 30.95 -26.92
CA ASP A 109 -11.00 32.17 -26.77
C ASP A 109 -12.02 32.12 -25.62
N VAL A 110 -12.06 31.02 -24.86
CA VAL A 110 -12.98 30.85 -23.72
C VAL A 110 -12.30 31.37 -22.45
N PRO A 111 -12.86 32.40 -21.78
CA PRO A 111 -12.33 32.85 -20.50
C PRO A 111 -12.32 31.71 -19.48
N PRO A 112 -11.26 31.56 -18.65
CA PRO A 112 -11.19 30.50 -17.64
C PRO A 112 -12.39 30.47 -16.69
N GLU A 113 -12.98 31.64 -16.40
CA GLU A 113 -14.17 31.82 -15.56
C GLU A 113 -15.41 31.09 -16.11
N ASN A 114 -15.42 30.78 -17.41
CA ASN A 114 -16.51 30.09 -18.08
C ASN A 114 -16.23 28.58 -18.28
N ILE A 115 -15.08 28.08 -17.79
CA ILE A 115 -14.71 26.67 -17.87
C ILE A 115 -15.05 26.00 -16.54
N PHE A 116 -16.10 25.18 -16.56
CA PHE A 116 -16.55 24.43 -15.39
C PHE A 116 -16.13 22.98 -15.51
N ASN A 117 -15.43 22.47 -14.48
CA ASN A 117 -15.18 21.04 -14.38
C ASN A 117 -16.44 20.35 -13.85
N PHE A 118 -16.99 19.43 -14.64
CA PHE A 118 -18.05 18.51 -14.23
C PHE A 118 -17.44 17.14 -13.99
N ASP A 119 -16.64 17.02 -12.93
CA ASP A 119 -16.20 15.71 -12.45
C ASP A 119 -17.14 15.26 -11.33
N GLU A 120 -17.72 14.07 -11.47
CA GLU A 120 -18.67 13.51 -10.51
C GLU A 120 -17.94 13.07 -9.24
N THR A 121 -17.64 14.03 -8.36
CA THR A 121 -17.21 13.71 -7.00
C THR A 121 -18.44 13.42 -6.15
N ASN A 122 -18.75 12.13 -5.98
CA ASN A 122 -19.70 11.54 -5.02
C ASN A 122 -21.16 11.25 -5.45
N PHE A 123 -21.40 10.65 -6.62
CA PHE A 123 -22.64 9.85 -6.79
C PHE A 123 -22.42 8.41 -6.29
N GLN A 124 -22.60 8.19 -4.98
CA GLN A 124 -22.83 6.83 -4.47
C GLN A 124 -24.32 6.50 -4.52
N ASP A 125 -24.78 5.95 -5.64
CA ASP A 125 -26.04 5.22 -5.68
C ASP A 125 -25.75 3.73 -5.47
N ASN A 126 -25.57 3.32 -4.21
CA ASN A 126 -25.59 1.91 -3.85
C ASN A 126 -26.66 1.66 -2.78
N PRO A 127 -27.92 1.41 -3.19
CA PRO A 127 -29.01 1.07 -2.26
C PRO A 127 -28.82 -0.29 -1.57
N SER A 128 -27.75 -1.04 -1.87
CA SER A 128 -27.54 -2.41 -1.35
C SER A 128 -26.66 -2.49 -0.12
N LYS A 129 -26.08 -1.38 0.37
CA LYS A 129 -25.38 -1.37 1.67
C LYS A 129 -26.37 -1.10 2.80
N ARG A 130 -27.04 -2.16 3.28
CA ARG A 130 -27.72 -2.12 4.58
C ARG A 130 -26.71 -2.17 5.72
N LYS A 131 -26.96 -1.36 6.75
CA LYS A 131 -26.24 -1.33 8.04
C LYS A 131 -26.21 -2.70 8.71
#